data_AF-X1P9N6-F1
#
_entry.id   AF-X1P9N6-F1
#
_cell.length_a   1.000
_cell.length_b   1.000
_cell.length_c   1.000
_cell.angle_alpha   90.00
_cell.angle_beta   90.00
_cell.angle_gamma   90.00
#
_symmetry.space_group_name_H-M   'P 1'
#
loop_
_entity.id
_entity.type
_entity.pdbx_description
1 polymer ?
#
loop_
_entity_poly.entity_id
_entity_poly.type
_entity_poly.pdbx_seq_one_letter_code
_entity_poly.pdbx_strand_id
1 'polypeptide(L)' 'MKGKIDVFVAGVGSGGTLQGIGKFLKENNPKVKIVAVEPKNSAALLHQEPGLHQIQGIGDGFI' A
#
# COMPACT_ATOMS: atom_id res chain seq x y z
N MET A 1 -13.42 -18.84 13.07
CA MET A 1 -11.98 -19.01 12.78
C MET A 1 -11.27 -17.70 13.09
N LYS A 2 -10.22 -17.67 13.93
CA LYS A 2 -9.33 -16.49 14.03
C LYS A 2 -8.34 -16.58 12.87
N GLY A 3 -8.45 -15.68 11.88
CA GLY A 3 -7.55 -15.67 10.72
C GLY A 3 -6.16 -15.20 11.13
N LYS A 4 -5.13 -16.02 10.89
CA LYS A 4 -3.73 -15.60 11.04
C LYS A 4 -3.32 -14.84 9.78
N ILE A 5 -3.03 -13.55 9.91
CA ILE A 5 -2.49 -12.73 8.84
C ILE A 5 -1.00 -12.55 9.12
N ASP A 6 -0.16 -12.94 8.17
CA ASP A 6 1.29 -12.74 8.23
C ASP A 6 1.73 -11.54 7.36
N VAL A 7 1.02 -11.27 6.25
CA VAL A 7 1.30 -10.17 5.32
C VAL A 7 -0.01 -9.57 4.81
N PHE A 8 -0.08 -8.24 4.71
CA PHE A 8 -1.14 -7.50 4.03
C PHE A 8 -0.54 -6.68 2.89
N VAL A 9 -1.11 -6.84 1.68
CA VAL A 9 -0.64 -6.21 0.45
C VAL A 9 -1.79 -5.39 -0.12
N ALA A 10 -1.55 -4.10 -0.41
CA ALA A 10 -2.55 -3.24 -1.02
C ALA A 10 -1.91 -2.24 -1.99
N GLY A 11 -2.60 -2.02 -3.12
CA GLY A 11 -2.28 -0.91 -4.00
C GLY A 11 -2.59 0.44 -3.36
N VAL A 12 -1.79 1.46 -3.67
CA VAL A 12 -1.88 2.79 -3.04
C VAL A 12 -2.38 3.83 -4.05
N GLY A 13 -3.62 4.28 -3.87
CA GLY A 13 -4.11 5.57 -4.38
C GLY A 13 -4.00 6.61 -3.26
N SER A 14 -5.14 6.97 -2.65
CA SER A 14 -5.16 7.86 -1.46
C SER A 14 -4.44 7.34 -0.20
N GLY A 15 -4.05 6.05 -0.17
CA GLY A 15 -3.36 5.42 0.96
C GLY A 15 -4.24 5.03 2.16
N GLY A 16 -5.51 5.44 2.21
CA GLY A 16 -6.40 5.21 3.35
C GLY A 16 -6.55 3.73 3.75
N THR A 17 -6.68 2.84 2.76
CA THR A 17 -6.77 1.39 2.99
C THR A 17 -5.50 0.82 3.63
N LEU A 18 -4.33 1.17 3.09
CA LEU A 18 -3.04 0.70 3.60
C LEU A 18 -2.79 1.21 5.01
N GLN A 19 -3.08 2.49 5.27
CA GLN A 19 -2.88 3.11 6.59
C GLN A 19 -3.86 2.56 7.62
N GLY A 20 -5.16 2.52 7.33
CA GLY A 20 -6.19 2.08 8.28
C GLY A 20 -6.04 0.61 8.66
N ILE A 21 -5.95 -0.27 7.66
CA ILE A 21 -5.77 -1.71 7.90
C ILE A 21 -4.38 -1.98 8.47
N GLY A 22 -3.34 -1.32 7.95
CA GLY A 22 -1.97 -1.48 8.44
C GLY A 22 -1.84 -1.15 9.92
N LYS A 23 -2.44 -0.03 10.36
CA LYS A 23 -2.48 0.36 11.77
C LYS A 23 -3.20 -0.69 12.61
N PHE A 24 -4.42 -1.06 12.24
CA PHE A 24 -5.20 -2.08 12.95
C PHE A 24 -4.44 -3.41 13.08
N LEU A 25 -3.85 -3.91 11.99
CA LEU A 25 -3.11 -5.16 12.00
C LEU A 25 -1.84 -5.07 12.86
N LYS A 26 -1.12 -3.94 12.83
CA LYS A 26 0.08 -3.73 13.65
C LYS A 26 -0.22 -3.62 15.14
N GLU A 27 -1.34 -3.00 15.52
CA GLU A 27 -1.83 -2.95 16.90
C GLU A 27 -2.15 -4.35 17.45
N ASN A 28 -2.67 -5.24 16.61
CA ASN A 28 -2.99 -6.61 17.00
C ASN A 28 -1.79 -7.57 16.92
N ASN A 29 -0.90 -7.40 15.94
CA ASN A 29 0.32 -8.17 15.80
C ASN A 29 1.40 -7.35 15.06
N PRO A 30 2.41 -6.82 15.76
CA PRO A 30 3.44 -5.97 15.16
C PRO A 30 4.31 -6.70 14.13
N LYS A 31 4.29 -8.05 14.10
CA LYS A 31 5.04 -8.87 13.15
C LYS A 31 4.40 -8.93 11.76
N VAL A 32 3.13 -8.51 11.60
CA VAL A 32 2.47 -8.48 10.28
C VAL A 32 3.24 -7.57 9.35
N LYS A 33 3.57 -8.04 8.14
CA LYS A 33 4.20 -7.19 7.13
C LYS A 33 3.12 -6.42 6.36
N ILE A 34 3.33 -5.11 6.18
CA ILE A 34 2.45 -4.25 5.39
C ILE A 34 3.22 -3.86 4.13
N VAL A 35 2.63 -4.11 2.96
CA VAL A 35 3.29 -3.91 1.65
C VAL A 35 2.43 -2.99 0.80
N ALA A 36 3.00 -1.84 0.44
CA ALA A 36 2.44 -0.93 -0.55
C ALA A 36 2.77 -1.40 -1.97
N VAL A 37 1.83 -1.25 -2.90
CA VAL A 37 2.04 -1.52 -4.33
C VAL A 37 1.77 -0.23 -5.12
N GLU A 38 2.74 0.15 -5.95
CA GLU A 38 2.66 1.27 -6.89
C GLU A 38 3.01 0.81 -8.32
N PRO A 39 2.54 1.51 -9.37
CA PRO A 39 2.96 1.26 -10.74
C PRO A 39 4.46 1.51 -10.92
N LYS A 40 5.14 0.62 -11.66
CA LYS A 40 6.59 0.71 -11.92
C LYS A 40 7.04 2.05 -12.52
N ASN A 41 6.18 2.70 -13.32
CA ASN A 41 6.49 3.94 -14.02
C ASN A 41 6.01 5.21 -13.28
N SER A 42 5.40 5.06 -12.09
CA SER A 42 4.85 6.17 -11.28
C SER A 42 4.91 5.79 -9.79
N ALA A 43 6.12 5.49 -9.31
CA ALA A 43 6.35 5.00 -7.94
C ALA A 43 6.83 6.13 -7.02
N ALA A 44 5.88 6.91 -6.49
CA ALA A 44 6.17 8.07 -5.66
C ALA A 44 6.85 7.70 -4.34
N LEU A 45 6.55 6.53 -3.76
CA LEU A 45 7.21 6.02 -2.55
C LEU A 45 8.69 5.68 -2.79
N LEU A 46 9.10 5.51 -4.05
CA LEU A 46 10.50 5.34 -4.46
C LEU A 46 11.11 6.62 -5.02
N HIS A 47 10.46 7.76 -4.81
CA HIS A 47 10.88 9.09 -5.28
C HIS A 47 11.03 9.18 -6.81
N GLN A 48 10.25 8.41 -7.55
CA GLN A 48 10.16 8.57 -9.00
C GLN A 48 9.22 9.72 -9.35
N GLU A 49 9.54 10.41 -10.44
CA GLU A 49 8.63 11.40 -11.02
C GLU A 49 7.31 10.75 -11.47
N PRO A 50 6.19 11.50 -11.44
CA PRO A 50 4.92 11.02 -11.96
C PRO A 50 5.06 10.54 -13.41
N GLY A 51 4.50 9.38 -13.72
CA GLY A 51 4.52 8.83 -15.07
C GLY A 51 3.21 8.17 -15.46
N LEU A 52 3.03 7.96 -16.77
CA LEU A 52 1.81 7.34 -17.29
C LEU A 52 1.76 5.84 -16.94
N HIS A 53 0.60 5.41 -16.45
CA HIS A 53 0.26 4.00 -16.26
C HIS A 53 -1.24 3.77 -16.50
N GLN A 54 -1.64 2.51 -16.66
CA GLN A 54 -3.05 2.11 -16.93
C GLN A 54 -3.70 1.35 -15.77
N ILE A 55 -3.09 1.41 -14.58
CA ILE A 55 -3.60 0.76 -13.37
C ILE A 55 -4.54 1.72 -12.63
N GLN A 56 -5.82 1.69 -12.98
CA GLN A 56 -6.81 2.60 -12.40
C GLN A 56 -7.01 2.35 -10.90
N GLY A 57 -7.07 3.45 -10.12
CA GLY A 57 -7.37 3.44 -8.69
C GLY A 57 -6.14 3.48 -7.76
N ILE A 58 -4.92 3.46 -8.31
CA ILE A 58 -3.65 3.57 -7.57
C ILE A 58 -2.64 4.43 -8.36
N GLY A 59 -1.51 4.79 -7.75
CA GLY A 59 -0.38 5.39 -8.47
C GLY A 59 -0.52 6.88 -8.77
N ASP A 60 -1.14 7.64 -7.86
CA ASP A 60 -1.50 9.04 -8.05
C ASP A 60 -0.28 9.97 -8.27
N GLY A 61 0.95 9.49 -8.03
CA GLY A 61 2.19 10.17 -8.40
C GLY A 61 2.71 11.19 -7.38
N PHE A 62 2.18 11.21 -6.16
CA PHE A 62 2.62 12.10 -5.08
C PHE A 62 2.46 11.44 -3.70
N ILE A 63 3.13 11.99 -2.68
CA ILE A 63 3.05 11.57 -1.27
C ILE A 63 2.91 12.77 -0.33
#